data_AF-A0A2C5Z4Q5-F1
#
_entry.id   AF-A0A2C5Z4Q5-F1
#
_cell.length_a   1.000
_cell.length_b   1.000
_cell.length_c   1.000
_cell.angle_alpha   90.00
_cell.angle_beta   90.00
_cell.angle_gamma   90.00
#
_symmetry.space_group_name_H-M   'P 1'
#
loop_
_entity.id
_entity.type
_entity.pdbx_description
1 polymer ?
#
loop_
_entity_poly.entity_id
_entity_poly.type
_entity_poly.pdbx_seq_one_letter_code
_entity_poly.pdbx_strand_id
1 'polypeptide(L)'
;MDRALGLVATLAVVVPLLYVYTASVVQTRFPTLRNKRICLLIAHPDDEAMFFAPTVLALTRPETGNHVKILCLSTGNADGLGETRKKELVKSGMQLGLRDEDDVFVVDNPGNKGHGSS
;
A
#
# COMPACT_ATOMS: atom_id res chain seq x y z
N MET A 1 -47.18 -2.15 -16.32
CA MET A 1 -45.79 -2.60 -16.06
C MET A 1 -44.78 -1.45 -16.17
N ASP A 2 -45.12 -0.35 -16.84
CA ASP A 2 -44.18 0.73 -17.20
C ASP A 2 -43.75 1.61 -16.02
N ARG A 3 -44.62 1.80 -15.02
CA ARG A 3 -44.30 2.60 -13.82
C ARG A 3 -43.29 1.92 -12.91
N ALA A 4 -43.36 0.59 -12.79
CA ALA A 4 -42.42 -0.20 -11.99
C ALA A 4 -41.04 -0.23 -12.66
N LEU A 5 -40.99 -0.39 -13.99
CA LEU A 5 -39.74 -0.32 -14.74
C LEU A 5 -39.09 1.06 -14.64
N GLY A 6 -39.89 2.14 -14.73
CA GLY A 6 -39.42 3.50 -14.51
C GLY A 6 -38.83 3.68 -13.10
N LEU A 7 -39.52 3.23 -12.06
CA LEU A 7 -39.04 3.32 -10.67
C LEU A 7 -37.72 2.58 -10.44
N VAL A 8 -37.59 1.37 -11.00
CA VAL A 8 -36.36 0.57 -10.91
C VAL A 8 -35.21 1.27 -11.64
N ALA A 9 -35.46 1.84 -12.82
CA ALA A 9 -34.46 2.60 -13.57
C ALA A 9 -34.00 3.85 -12.80
N THR A 10 -34.94 4.59 -12.19
CA THR A 10 -34.60 5.77 -11.38
C THR A 10 -33.77 5.38 -10.16
N LEU A 11 -34.13 4.33 -9.43
CA LEU A 11 -33.36 3.84 -8.28
C LEU A 11 -31.97 3.35 -8.69
N ALA A 12 -31.84 2.67 -9.83
CA ALA A 12 -30.57 2.21 -10.36
C ALA A 12 -29.60 3.34 -10.70
N VAL A 13 -30.09 4.57 -10.92
CA VAL A 13 -29.25 5.76 -11.14
C VAL A 13 -29.04 6.55 -9.85
N VAL A 14 -30.11 6.79 -9.08
CA VAL A 14 -30.06 7.63 -7.88
C VAL A 14 -29.25 6.97 -6.77
N VAL A 15 -29.36 5.65 -6.57
CA VAL A 15 -28.65 4.95 -5.50
C VAL A 15 -27.13 4.98 -5.70
N PRO A 16 -26.57 4.65 -6.89
CA PRO A 16 -25.13 4.80 -7.11
C PRO A 16 -24.66 6.25 -7.01
N LEU A 17 -25.42 7.22 -7.52
CA LEU A 17 -25.05 8.64 -7.40
C LEU A 17 -24.98 9.09 -5.94
N LEU A 18 -25.97 8.71 -5.14
CA LEU A 18 -26.02 9.05 -3.71
C LEU A 18 -24.92 8.30 -2.93
N TYR A 19 -24.62 7.05 -3.28
CA TYR A 19 -23.49 6.30 -2.74
C TYR A 19 -22.15 6.97 -3.06
N VAL A 20 -21.90 7.33 -4.33
CA VAL A 20 -20.66 8.02 -4.73
C VAL A 20 -20.52 9.37 -4.05
N TYR A 21 -21.62 10.13 -3.93
CA TYR A 21 -21.64 11.41 -3.22
C TYR A 21 -21.28 11.24 -1.73
N THR A 22 -21.99 10.34 -1.04
CA THR A 22 -21.74 10.08 0.39
C THR A 22 -20.35 9.52 0.64
N ALA A 23 -19.86 8.58 -0.18
CA ALA A 23 -18.51 8.04 -0.12
C ALA A 23 -17.46 9.14 -0.30
N SER A 24 -17.65 10.05 -1.26
CA SER A 24 -16.74 11.18 -1.50
C SER A 24 -16.70 12.14 -0.30
N VAL A 25 -17.86 12.48 0.26
CA VAL A 25 -17.94 13.34 1.45
C VAL A 25 -17.24 12.68 2.65
N VAL A 26 -17.49 11.39 2.90
CA VAL A 26 -16.85 10.64 3.99
C VAL A 26 -15.34 10.58 3.82
N GLN A 27 -14.84 10.34 2.60
CA GLN A 27 -13.39 10.32 2.33
C GLN A 27 -12.70 11.66 2.64
N THR A 28 -13.35 12.80 2.42
CA THR A 28 -12.77 14.12 2.77
C THR A 28 -12.67 14.39 4.27
N ARG A 29 -13.37 13.62 5.11
CA ARG A 29 -13.37 13.80 6.57
C ARG A 29 -12.22 13.09 7.27
N PHE A 30 -11.56 12.15 6.61
CA PHE A 30 -10.41 11.49 7.19
C PHE A 30 -9.18 12.42 7.16
N PRO A 31 -8.44 12.53 8.28
CA PRO A 31 -7.22 13.32 8.31
C PRO A 31 -6.22 12.73 7.31
N THR A 32 -5.76 13.57 6.38
CA THR A 32 -4.71 13.18 5.41
C THR A 32 -3.34 13.53 5.98
N LEU A 33 -2.41 12.59 5.98
CA LEU A 33 -1.02 12.87 6.31
C LEU A 33 -0.43 13.71 5.18
N ARG A 34 0.17 14.86 5.52
CA ARG A 34 0.81 15.78 4.56
C ARG A 34 2.16 16.24 5.06
N ASN A 35 3.13 16.34 4.16
CA ASN A 35 4.52 16.74 4.41
C ASN A 35 5.15 15.98 5.59
N LYS A 36 4.88 14.67 5.71
CA LYS A 36 5.46 13.81 6.75
C LYS A 36 6.51 12.88 6.17
N ARG A 37 7.48 12.53 7.03
CA ARG A 37 8.40 11.40 6.81
C ARG A 37 7.81 10.19 7.51
N ILE A 38 7.53 9.13 6.76
CA ILE A 38 6.82 7.94 7.24
C ILE A 38 7.73 6.74 7.00
N CYS A 39 7.93 5.92 8.03
CA CYS A 39 8.67 4.66 7.92
C CYS A 39 7.67 3.51 7.99
N LEU A 40 7.59 2.72 6.92
CA LEU A 40 6.84 1.47 6.89
C LEU A 40 7.78 0.34 7.32
N LEU A 41 7.50 -0.24 8.48
CA LEU A 41 8.23 -1.39 9.00
C LEU A 41 7.56 -2.68 8.54
N ILE A 42 8.32 -3.56 7.89
CA ILE A 42 7.87 -4.88 7.44
C ILE A 42 8.81 -5.98 7.97
N ALA A 43 8.25 -7.17 8.19
CA ALA A 43 9.02 -8.29 8.74
C ALA A 43 9.84 -9.00 7.66
N HIS A 44 9.24 -9.23 6.49
CA HIS A 44 9.85 -9.92 5.37
C HIS A 44 9.71 -9.09 4.08
N PRO A 45 10.60 -9.30 3.09
CA PRO A 45 10.34 -8.83 1.73
C PRO A 45 9.05 -9.48 1.21
N ASP A 46 8.28 -8.77 0.38
CA ASP A 46 7.00 -9.15 -0.26
C ASP A 46 5.72 -8.74 0.53
N ASP A 47 5.83 -8.39 1.83
CA ASP A 47 4.68 -7.92 2.62
C ASP A 47 4.13 -6.57 2.09
N GLU A 48 4.99 -5.74 1.50
CA GLU A 48 4.66 -4.39 1.05
C GLU A 48 3.71 -4.38 -0.15
N ALA A 49 3.93 -5.28 -1.12
CA ALA A 49 3.09 -5.40 -2.31
C ALA A 49 1.80 -6.20 -2.00
N MET A 50 1.92 -7.25 -1.18
CA MET A 50 0.81 -8.14 -0.88
C MET A 50 -0.22 -7.52 0.07
N PHE A 51 0.22 -6.77 1.09
CA PHE A 51 -0.67 -6.21 2.11
C PHE A 51 -0.71 -4.68 2.12
N PHE A 52 0.42 -4.02 1.88
CA PHE A 52 0.54 -2.58 2.09
C PHE A 52 0.46 -1.72 0.82
N ALA A 53 0.31 -2.31 -0.37
CA ALA A 53 0.31 -1.56 -1.62
C ALA A 53 -0.71 -0.42 -1.65
N PRO A 54 -1.99 -0.61 -1.22
CA PRO A 54 -2.96 0.50 -1.17
C PRO A 54 -2.52 1.62 -0.22
N THR A 55 -1.88 1.26 0.90
CA THR A 55 -1.39 2.20 1.92
C THR A 55 -0.19 2.98 1.40
N VAL A 56 0.80 2.30 0.82
CA VAL A 56 2.00 2.95 0.26
C VAL A 56 1.57 3.91 -0.84
N LEU A 57 0.74 3.49 -1.79
CA LEU A 57 0.20 4.35 -2.85
C LEU A 57 -0.57 5.57 -2.32
N ALA A 58 -1.33 5.40 -1.23
CA ALA A 58 -2.03 6.52 -0.61
C ALA A 58 -1.07 7.51 0.08
N LEU A 59 0.02 7.01 0.66
CA LEU A 59 1.01 7.81 1.38
C LEU A 59 2.05 8.43 0.44
N THR A 60 2.34 7.85 -0.71
CA THR A 60 3.31 8.35 -1.71
C THR A 60 2.69 9.35 -2.70
N ARG A 61 1.39 9.66 -2.57
CA ARG A 61 0.69 10.62 -3.45
C ARG A 61 1.45 11.95 -3.53
N PRO A 62 1.82 12.42 -4.75
CA PRO A 62 2.58 13.65 -4.93
C PRO A 62 1.93 14.87 -4.27
N GLU A 63 0.59 14.96 -4.27
CA GLU A 63 -0.14 16.10 -3.70
C GLU A 63 0.00 16.20 -2.17
N THR A 64 0.35 15.12 -1.50
CA THR A 64 0.52 15.09 -0.03
C THR A 64 1.91 15.52 0.41
N GLY A 65 2.90 15.52 -0.50
CA GLY A 65 4.29 15.88 -0.19
C GLY A 65 5.00 14.94 0.79
N ASN A 66 4.39 13.80 1.13
CA ASN A 66 4.95 12.83 2.06
C ASN A 66 6.18 12.11 1.47
N HIS A 67 7.07 11.69 2.35
CA HIS A 67 8.24 10.88 2.03
C HIS A 67 8.15 9.58 2.80
N VAL A 68 7.91 8.49 2.08
CA VAL A 68 7.81 7.14 2.63
C VAL A 68 9.18 6.46 2.53
N LYS A 69 9.56 5.71 3.56
CA LYS A 69 10.71 4.81 3.59
C LYS A 69 10.24 3.42 4.01
N ILE A 70 10.86 2.37 3.49
CA ILE A 70 10.56 0.98 3.87
C ILE A 70 11.74 0.43 4.65
N LEU A 71 11.47 -0.13 5.83
CA LEU A 71 12.43 -0.84 6.65
C LEU A 71 12.00 -2.30 6.76
N CYS A 72 12.78 -3.20 6.19
CA CYS A 72 12.57 -4.65 6.26
C CYS A 72 13.53 -5.26 7.29
N LEU A 73 13.00 -6.08 8.19
CA LEU A 73 13.75 -6.68 9.30
C LEU A 73 14.41 -8.03 8.99
N SER A 74 14.25 -8.54 7.76
CA SER A 74 14.79 -9.81 7.31
C SER A 74 15.11 -9.74 5.82
N THR A 75 16.14 -10.45 5.38
CA THR A 75 16.39 -10.65 3.94
C THR A 75 15.48 -11.70 3.32
N GLY A 76 14.69 -12.44 4.11
CA GLY A 76 13.86 -13.53 3.60
C GLY A 76 14.69 -14.66 2.96
N ASN A 77 15.92 -14.87 3.44
CA ASN A 77 16.92 -15.75 2.84
C ASN A 77 16.73 -17.25 3.15
N ALA A 78 15.53 -17.68 3.57
CA ALA A 78 15.26 -19.08 3.90
C ALA A 78 15.54 -20.02 2.72
N ASP A 79 15.25 -19.56 1.50
CA ASP A 79 15.43 -20.29 0.26
C ASP A 79 16.78 -19.99 -0.43
N GLY A 80 17.68 -19.24 0.22
CA GLY A 80 18.93 -18.76 -0.40
C GLY A 80 18.75 -17.62 -1.40
N LEU A 81 17.56 -17.03 -1.48
CA LEU A 81 17.17 -16.00 -2.45
C LEU A 81 17.19 -14.55 -1.91
N GLY A 82 17.81 -14.30 -0.75
CA GLY A 82 17.70 -13.00 -0.06
C GLY A 82 18.16 -11.79 -0.88
N GLU A 83 19.23 -11.93 -1.66
CA GLU A 83 19.72 -10.85 -2.55
C GLU A 83 18.76 -10.57 -3.72
N THR A 84 18.09 -11.61 -4.24
CA THR A 84 17.09 -11.46 -5.29
C THR A 84 15.85 -10.76 -4.72
N ARG A 85 15.34 -11.24 -3.57
CA ARG A 85 14.19 -10.66 -2.87
C ARG A 85 14.42 -9.21 -2.47
N LYS A 86 15.63 -8.85 -2.05
CA LYS A 86 16.00 -7.45 -1.78
C LYS A 86 15.86 -6.57 -3.02
N LYS A 87 16.33 -7.03 -4.19
CA LYS A 87 16.20 -6.29 -5.45
C LYS A 87 14.75 -6.18 -5.90
N GLU A 88 13.97 -7.24 -5.69
CA GLU A 88 12.53 -7.25 -5.98
C GLU A 88 11.78 -6.26 -5.08
N LEU A 89 12.08 -6.23 -3.79
CA LEU A 89 11.54 -5.26 -2.84
C LEU A 89 11.83 -3.82 -3.25
N VAL A 90 13.07 -3.50 -3.66
CA VAL A 90 13.43 -2.17 -4.15
C VAL A 90 12.59 -1.81 -5.38
N LYS A 91 12.53 -2.71 -6.38
CA LYS A 91 11.74 -2.47 -7.60
C LYS A 91 10.25 -2.31 -7.33
N SER A 92 9.68 -3.16 -6.47
CA SER A 92 8.30 -3.11 -6.00
C SER A 92 8.02 -1.76 -5.32
N GLY A 93 8.89 -1.36 -4.40
CA GLY A 93 8.81 -0.08 -3.71
C GLY A 93 8.83 1.13 -4.64
N MET A 94 9.70 1.12 -5.66
CA MET A 94 9.74 2.19 -6.68
C MET A 94 8.45 2.25 -7.50
N GLN A 95 7.85 1.11 -7.83
CA GLN A 95 6.53 1.07 -8.50
C GLN A 95 5.40 1.59 -7.62
N LEU A 96 5.51 1.44 -6.30
CA LEU A 96 4.54 1.97 -5.32
C LEU A 96 4.72 3.46 -5.01
N GLY A 97 5.71 4.13 -5.63
CA GLY A 97 5.90 5.59 -5.54
C GLY A 97 6.94 6.03 -4.51
N LEU A 98 7.85 5.16 -4.09
CA LEU A 98 9.07 5.60 -3.39
C LEU A 98 9.87 6.56 -4.26
N ARG A 99 10.58 7.49 -3.60
CA ARG A 99 11.33 8.55 -4.29
C ARG A 99 12.71 8.09 -4.73
N ASP A 100 13.34 7.25 -3.92
CA ASP A 100 14.71 6.78 -4.11
C ASP A 100 14.82 5.30 -3.71
N GLU A 101 15.74 4.57 -4.34
CA GLU A 101 16.05 3.18 -3.96
C GLU A 101 16.68 3.11 -2.56
N ASP A 102 17.41 4.17 -2.16
CA ASP A 102 17.99 4.33 -0.83
C ASP A 102 16.93 4.55 0.26
N ASP A 103 15.65 4.69 -0.09
CA ASP A 103 14.55 4.70 0.88
C ASP A 103 14.13 3.30 1.34
N VAL A 104 14.73 2.24 0.77
CA VAL A 104 14.50 0.85 1.15
C VAL A 104 15.70 0.32 1.94
N PHE A 105 15.48 0.07 3.22
CA PHE A 105 16.48 -0.46 4.13
C PHE A 105 16.14 -1.90 4.49
N VAL A 106 17.07 -2.82 4.25
CA VAL A 106 16.94 -4.22 4.69
C VAL A 106 18.00 -4.47 5.76
N VAL A 107 17.54 -4.74 6.98
CA VAL A 107 18.39 -5.08 8.11
C VAL A 107 18.52 -6.59 8.14
N ASP A 108 19.74 -7.08 7.99
CA ASP A 108 20.05 -8.49 8.14
C ASP A 108 20.70 -8.68 9.52
N ASN A 109 20.05 -9.42 10.41
CA ASN A 109 20.61 -9.75 11.71
C ASN A 109 21.31 -11.12 11.61
N PRO A 110 22.65 -11.20 11.69
CA PRO A 110 23.40 -12.45 11.53
C PRO A 110 23.08 -13.50 12.61
N GLY A 111 22.36 -13.13 13.68
CA GLY A 111 21.93 -14.04 14.75
C GLY A 111 20.66 -14.85 14.47
N ASN A 112 19.87 -14.53 13.43
CA ASN A 112 18.63 -15.25 13.12
C ASN A 112 18.78 -15.96 11.76
N LYS A 113 19.47 -17.11 11.77
CA LYS A 113 19.35 -18.07 10.67
C LYS A 113 17.88 -18.44 10.58
N GLY A 114 17.27 -18.15 9.42
CA GLY A 114 15.84 -18.16 9.19
C GLY A 114 15.08 -19.21 9.99
N HIS A 115 14.12 -18.74 10.79
CA HIS A 115 12.98 -19.58 11.12
C HIS A 115 12.20 -19.76 9.81
N GLY A 116 12.58 -20.79 9.04
CA GLY A 116 11.69 -21.38 8.06
C GLY A 116 10.43 -21.77 8.80
N SER A 117 9.36 -21.02 8.59
CA SER A 117 8.05 -21.44 9.04
C SER A 117 7.73 -22.69 8.24
N SER A 118 7.78 -23.84 8.94
CA SER A 118 7.23 -25.11 8.47
C SER A 118 5.73 -25.01 8.24
#